data_AF-A0A947DJM3-F1
#
_entry.id   AF-A0A947DJM3-F1
#
_cell.length_a   1.000
_cell.length_b   1.000
_cell.length_c   1.000
_cell.angle_alpha   90.00
_cell.angle_beta   90.00
_cell.angle_gamma   90.00
#
_symmetry.space_group_name_H-M   'P 1'
#
loop_
_entity.id
_entity.type
_entity.pdbx_description
1 polymer ?
#
loop_
_entity_poly.entity_id
_entity_poly.type
_entity_poly.pdbx_seq_one_letter_code
_entity_poly.pdbx_strand_id
1 'polypeptide(L)'
;MRKFVVLFKFQVLAATSLISLSAALSLPALAQGDAVEAEAAPVEVVTPAAEDDAAADAEPLEAITADNPEIPTDQLEILLKPLPQEQVQAEAEAWYGLLQEKAQEISDLEFDIKIREEDIGGAVDSAKEQNVVAVTGLKTEQTTLVSRLNTVLTDLESKGGDPTLYRQYSDTVSGLEFNITDTEGLGLRFTTWLQSEEGGIRWGLNLLKVGGILIAATFIAPRAGKVTDLALARIENISNLFRGFIVMIVKRSVLVVGGLLALASIGVNLGPILAVVGGASFVLAFALQSNLGNFASGLMLLVNKPFDVGDEVKVAGYWAYVDSISLASTKLKDFSGNIVTLP
;
A
#
# COMPACT_ATOMS: atom_id res chain seq x y z
N MET A 1 -10.15 35.54 10.07
CA MET A 1 -10.02 34.06 10.12
C MET A 1 -10.03 33.36 8.75
N ARG A 2 -9.92 34.06 7.60
CA ARG A 2 -9.85 33.42 6.27
C ARG A 2 -8.44 33.13 5.74
N LYS A 3 -7.38 33.71 6.34
CA LYS A 3 -5.98 33.52 5.89
C LYS A 3 -5.29 32.26 6.47
N PHE A 4 -5.80 31.68 7.56
CA PHE A 4 -5.18 30.51 8.20
C PHE A 4 -5.61 29.16 7.60
N VAL A 5 -6.74 29.13 6.87
CA VAL A 5 -7.25 27.92 6.21
C VAL A 5 -6.54 27.64 4.87
N VAL A 6 -5.96 28.67 4.25
CA VAL A 6 -5.22 28.53 2.98
C VAL A 6 -3.81 27.99 3.21
N LEU A 7 -3.17 28.34 4.34
CA LEU A 7 -1.82 27.86 4.70
C LEU A 7 -1.77 26.36 5.04
N PHE A 8 -2.86 25.78 5.55
CA PHE A 8 -2.91 24.34 5.86
C PHE A 8 -3.22 23.46 4.64
N LYS A 9 -3.81 24.03 3.57
CA LYS A 9 -4.01 23.32 2.28
C LYS A 9 -2.72 23.19 1.46
N PHE A 10 -1.72 24.05 1.70
CA PHE A 10 -0.44 23.98 0.99
C PHE A 10 0.57 22.99 1.61
N GLN A 11 0.46 22.65 2.91
CA GLN A 11 1.37 21.68 3.53
C GLN A 11 1.02 20.21 3.28
N VAL A 12 -0.21 19.91 2.84
CA VAL A 12 -0.60 18.53 2.50
C VAL A 12 -0.23 18.16 1.05
N LEU A 13 0.17 19.14 0.23
CA LEU A 13 0.62 18.93 -1.16
C LEU A 13 2.14 18.77 -1.34
N ALA A 14 2.92 18.82 -0.25
CA ALA A 14 4.39 18.73 -0.29
C ALA A 14 4.95 17.33 0.05
N ALA A 15 4.09 16.31 0.23
CA ALA A 15 4.52 14.94 0.59
C ALA A 15 4.55 13.95 -0.60
N THR A 16 4.32 14.41 -1.83
CA THR A 16 4.38 13.61 -3.06
C THR A 16 5.41 14.20 -4.02
N SER A 17 6.69 14.07 -3.70
CA SER A 17 7.79 14.14 -4.67
C SER A 17 9.07 13.68 -4.00
N LEU A 18 9.30 12.37 -3.98
CA LEU A 18 10.63 11.81 -3.78
C LEU A 18 10.57 10.35 -4.22
N ILE A 19 11.01 10.10 -5.45
CA ILE A 19 11.83 8.96 -5.91
C ILE A 19 11.84 9.06 -7.44
N SER A 20 12.80 9.82 -7.95
CA SER A 20 13.33 9.69 -9.29
C SER A 20 14.77 10.19 -9.22
N LEU A 21 15.64 9.51 -9.97
CA LEU A 21 17.01 9.87 -10.32
C LEU A 21 18.15 9.26 -9.48
N SER A 22 18.70 8.17 -10.00
CA SER A 22 20.16 8.04 -10.13
C SER A 22 20.48 7.08 -11.28
N ALA A 23 20.86 7.67 -12.41
CA ALA A 23 21.66 7.04 -13.45
C ALA A 23 23.13 7.40 -13.19
N ALA A 24 24.01 6.40 -13.13
CA ALA A 24 25.45 6.54 -13.36
C ALA A 24 25.95 5.16 -13.78
N LEU A 25 26.21 4.92 -15.07
CA LEU A 25 27.45 5.25 -15.79
C LEU A 25 28.58 4.24 -15.50
N SER A 26 28.71 3.24 -16.37
CA SER A 26 30.00 2.61 -16.67
C SER A 26 29.95 1.92 -18.05
N LEU A 27 30.37 2.65 -19.08
CA LEU A 27 30.85 2.11 -20.35
C LEU A 27 32.27 1.54 -20.16
N PRO A 28 32.63 0.51 -20.94
CA PRO A 28 33.85 0.58 -21.75
C PRO A 28 33.53 0.27 -23.22
N ALA A 29 33.81 1.21 -24.12
CA ALA A 29 35.01 1.25 -24.96
C ALA A 29 34.82 0.45 -26.26
N LEU A 30 34.43 1.19 -27.31
CA LEU A 30 34.50 0.78 -28.70
C LEU A 30 35.95 0.47 -29.09
N ALA A 31 36.16 -0.67 -29.73
CA ALA A 31 37.29 -0.92 -30.61
C ALA A 31 36.78 -0.99 -32.06
N GLN A 32 37.61 -0.47 -32.94
CA GLN A 32 37.37 0.10 -34.26
C GLN A 32 37.65 -0.89 -35.41
N GLY A 33 37.03 -0.65 -36.57
CA GLY A 33 37.41 -1.19 -37.89
C GLY A 33 36.54 -2.39 -38.35
N ASP A 34 36.01 -2.48 -39.57
CA ASP A 34 36.12 -1.65 -40.77
C ASP A 34 34.87 -1.87 -41.63
N ALA A 35 34.55 -0.88 -42.44
CA ALA A 35 33.53 -0.96 -43.47
C ALA A 35 33.94 -1.95 -44.57
N VAL A 36 33.01 -2.83 -44.99
CA VAL A 36 32.99 -3.34 -46.36
C VAL A 36 31.57 -3.24 -46.90
N GLU A 37 31.56 -2.73 -48.11
CA GLU A 37 30.51 -2.22 -48.96
C GLU A 37 29.69 -3.35 -49.62
N ALA A 38 28.43 -3.03 -49.91
CA ALA A 38 27.56 -3.55 -50.98
C ALA A 38 27.52 -5.07 -51.29
N GLU A 39 26.31 -5.63 -51.39
CA GLU A 39 25.65 -5.86 -52.69
C GLU A 39 24.36 -6.66 -52.49
N ALA A 40 23.25 -6.17 -53.05
CA ALA A 40 21.98 -6.88 -53.11
C ALA A 40 21.90 -7.63 -54.45
N ALA A 41 21.82 -8.96 -54.43
CA ALA A 41 21.36 -9.77 -55.56
C ALA A 41 20.97 -11.20 -55.07
N PRO A 42 20.09 -11.92 -55.79
CA PRO A 42 19.05 -12.74 -55.18
C PRO A 42 19.41 -14.21 -54.99
N VAL A 43 18.66 -14.81 -54.05
CA VAL A 43 18.33 -16.23 -53.87
C VAL A 43 18.74 -17.15 -55.02
N GLU A 44 19.73 -18.02 -54.77
CA GLU A 44 19.99 -19.21 -55.57
C GLU A 44 19.83 -20.45 -54.68
N VAL A 45 18.82 -21.26 -54.99
CA VAL A 45 18.58 -22.56 -54.39
C VAL A 45 19.61 -23.52 -54.96
N VAL A 46 20.63 -23.86 -54.17
CA VAL A 46 21.54 -24.97 -54.49
C VAL A 46 21.60 -25.91 -53.30
N THR A 47 20.93 -27.05 -53.46
CA THR A 47 21.09 -28.26 -52.67
C THR A 47 22.54 -28.77 -52.73
N PRO A 48 23.21 -29.05 -51.59
CA PRO A 48 24.42 -29.84 -51.61
C PRO A 48 24.08 -31.33 -51.50
N ALA A 49 24.59 -32.13 -52.43
CA ALA A 49 24.62 -33.57 -52.34
C ALA A 49 26.01 -34.05 -51.92
N ALA A 50 25.99 -34.92 -50.91
CA ALA A 50 26.85 -36.08 -50.66
C ALA A 50 28.13 -35.93 -49.82
N GLU A 51 28.07 -36.67 -48.69
CA GLU A 51 29.13 -37.48 -48.04
C GLU A 51 29.98 -36.83 -46.92
N ASP A 52 29.48 -36.93 -45.68
CA ASP A 52 30.00 -37.96 -44.74
C ASP A 52 28.91 -38.35 -43.72
N ASP A 53 28.83 -39.64 -43.42
CA ASP A 53 27.68 -40.35 -42.85
C ASP A 53 27.44 -40.07 -41.34
N ALA A 54 26.27 -39.52 -40.99
CA ALA A 54 25.52 -39.80 -39.74
C ALA A 54 24.11 -39.15 -39.69
N ALA A 55 23.45 -38.92 -40.83
CA ALA A 55 22.05 -38.49 -40.88
C ALA A 55 21.15 -39.68 -41.23
N ALA A 56 20.98 -40.58 -40.28
CA ALA A 56 19.88 -41.54 -40.22
C ALA A 56 19.64 -41.81 -38.74
N ASP A 57 18.41 -41.55 -38.27
CA ASP A 57 17.90 -41.77 -36.91
C ASP A 57 18.04 -40.60 -35.91
N ALA A 58 17.93 -39.34 -36.35
CA ALA A 58 17.50 -38.28 -35.43
C ALA A 58 15.97 -38.35 -35.32
N GLU A 59 15.48 -39.09 -34.32
CA GLU A 59 14.10 -39.06 -33.85
C GLU A 59 13.57 -37.61 -33.82
N PRO A 60 12.30 -37.33 -34.16
CA PRO A 60 11.73 -36.01 -33.99
C PRO A 60 12.03 -35.52 -32.57
N LEU A 61 12.64 -34.35 -32.43
CA LEU A 61 12.98 -33.80 -31.12
C LEU A 61 11.67 -33.51 -30.38
N GLU A 62 11.26 -34.43 -29.52
CA GLU A 62 10.01 -34.34 -28.76
C GLU A 62 10.14 -33.26 -27.68
N ALA A 63 9.06 -32.50 -27.46
CA ALA A 63 8.97 -31.57 -26.35
C ALA A 63 8.87 -32.37 -25.03
N ILE A 64 9.69 -32.02 -24.05
CA ILE A 64 9.82 -32.70 -22.76
C ILE A 64 9.12 -31.89 -21.65
N THR A 65 9.17 -30.57 -21.71
CA THR A 65 8.60 -29.71 -20.66
C THR A 65 7.11 -29.42 -20.86
N ALA A 66 6.64 -29.43 -22.10
CA ALA A 66 5.23 -29.21 -22.43
C ALA A 66 4.30 -30.37 -21.98
N ASP A 67 4.83 -31.57 -21.77
CA ASP A 67 4.07 -32.73 -21.27
C ASP A 67 3.51 -32.53 -19.85
N ASN A 68 4.12 -31.63 -19.07
CA ASN A 68 3.63 -31.23 -17.77
C ASN A 68 3.36 -29.72 -17.74
N PRO A 69 2.18 -29.28 -18.18
CA PRO A 69 1.82 -27.88 -18.24
C PRO A 69 1.70 -27.23 -16.85
N GLU A 70 1.80 -27.96 -15.73
CA GLU A 70 1.71 -27.41 -14.38
C GLU A 70 3.07 -26.97 -13.80
N ILE A 71 4.20 -27.20 -14.50
CA ILE A 71 5.54 -26.87 -14.00
C ILE A 71 5.63 -25.37 -13.62
N PRO A 72 6.10 -25.02 -12.40
CA PRO A 72 6.35 -23.63 -12.01
C PRO A 72 7.40 -22.95 -12.89
N THR A 73 7.22 -21.65 -13.17
CA THR A 73 8.08 -20.88 -14.09
C THR A 73 9.57 -20.90 -13.70
N ASP A 74 9.88 -20.87 -12.41
CA ASP A 74 11.23 -20.95 -11.86
C ASP A 74 11.90 -22.31 -12.11
N GLN A 75 11.13 -23.40 -12.09
CA GLN A 75 11.62 -24.74 -12.41
C GLN A 75 11.79 -24.92 -13.91
N LEU A 76 10.87 -24.36 -14.71
CA LEU A 76 10.96 -24.38 -16.17
C LEU A 76 12.24 -23.69 -16.64
N GLU A 77 12.61 -22.54 -16.08
CA GLU A 77 13.87 -21.85 -16.42
C GLU A 77 15.11 -22.74 -16.17
N ILE A 78 15.10 -23.57 -15.14
CA ILE A 78 16.20 -24.49 -14.83
C ILE A 78 16.27 -25.63 -15.85
N LEU A 79 15.12 -26.15 -16.27
CA LEU A 79 15.02 -27.26 -17.22
C LEU A 79 15.37 -26.85 -18.65
N LEU A 80 15.16 -25.58 -19.00
CA LEU A 80 15.45 -25.05 -20.34
C LEU A 80 16.96 -24.77 -20.55
N LYS A 81 17.69 -24.38 -19.51
CA LYS A 81 19.13 -24.06 -19.59
C LYS A 81 20.00 -25.11 -20.29
N PRO A 82 19.89 -26.43 -20.01
CA PRO A 82 20.71 -27.45 -20.66
C PRO A 82 20.29 -27.80 -22.09
N LEU A 83 19.12 -27.34 -22.58
CA LEU A 83 18.58 -27.77 -23.86
C LEU A 83 19.25 -27.05 -25.06
N PRO A 84 19.55 -27.74 -26.17
CA PRO A 84 19.99 -27.10 -27.41
C PRO A 84 18.86 -26.29 -28.05
N GLN A 85 19.22 -25.31 -28.89
CA GLN A 85 18.28 -24.40 -29.56
C GLN A 85 17.13 -25.12 -30.26
N GLU A 86 17.42 -26.20 -30.99
CA GLU A 86 16.43 -26.98 -31.74
C GLU A 86 15.39 -27.64 -30.81
N GLN A 87 15.80 -28.10 -29.62
CA GLN A 87 14.88 -28.63 -28.62
C GLN A 87 14.04 -27.52 -27.98
N VAL A 88 14.63 -26.35 -27.68
CA VAL A 88 13.87 -25.21 -27.13
C VAL A 88 12.83 -24.68 -28.13
N GLN A 89 13.10 -24.79 -29.43
CA GLN A 89 12.13 -24.45 -30.47
C GLN A 89 10.96 -25.44 -30.49
N ALA A 90 11.22 -26.75 -30.37
CA ALA A 90 10.17 -27.76 -30.23
C ALA A 90 9.32 -27.55 -28.95
N GLU A 91 9.95 -27.13 -27.85
CA GLU A 91 9.24 -26.73 -26.63
C GLU A 91 8.34 -25.51 -26.89
N ALA A 92 8.85 -24.46 -27.54
CA ALA A 92 8.07 -23.26 -27.84
C ALA A 92 6.83 -23.58 -28.69
N GLU A 93 6.95 -24.49 -29.66
CA GLU A 93 5.84 -24.97 -30.48
C GLU A 93 4.81 -25.76 -29.66
N ALA A 94 5.25 -26.63 -28.75
CA ALA A 94 4.36 -27.39 -27.88
C ALA A 94 3.61 -26.50 -26.87
N TRP A 95 4.29 -25.55 -26.22
CA TRP A 95 3.66 -24.57 -25.33
C TRP A 95 2.72 -23.62 -26.07
N TYR A 96 3.04 -23.27 -27.32
CA TYR A 96 2.16 -22.52 -28.20
C TYR A 96 0.88 -23.30 -28.52
N GLY A 97 0.98 -24.60 -28.83
CA GLY A 97 -0.18 -25.46 -29.07
C GLY A 97 -1.12 -25.53 -27.87
N LEU A 98 -0.58 -25.66 -26.66
CA LEU A 98 -1.36 -25.64 -25.41
C LEU A 98 -2.09 -24.30 -25.21
N LEU A 99 -1.42 -23.18 -25.51
CA LEU A 99 -2.04 -21.86 -25.43
C LEU A 99 -3.17 -21.71 -26.46
N GLN A 100 -3.00 -22.25 -27.67
CA GLN A 100 -4.01 -22.23 -28.72
C GLN A 100 -5.24 -23.06 -28.35
N GLU A 101 -5.05 -24.26 -27.80
CA GLU A 101 -6.13 -25.11 -27.31
C GLU A 101 -6.94 -24.39 -26.22
N LYS A 102 -6.26 -23.78 -25.24
CA LYS A 102 -6.92 -23.02 -24.17
C LYS A 102 -7.62 -21.77 -24.67
N ALA A 103 -7.05 -21.08 -25.66
CA ALA A 103 -7.72 -19.94 -26.30
C ALA A 103 -9.02 -20.36 -26.99
N GLN A 104 -9.02 -21.54 -27.64
CA GLN A 104 -10.20 -22.11 -28.27
C GLN A 104 -11.26 -22.51 -27.24
N GLU A 105 -10.87 -23.17 -26.14
CA GLU A 105 -11.79 -23.53 -25.04
C GLU A 105 -12.49 -22.30 -24.45
N ILE A 106 -11.75 -21.21 -24.22
CA ILE A 106 -12.32 -19.94 -23.74
C ILE A 106 -13.27 -19.35 -24.78
N SER A 107 -12.89 -19.35 -26.05
CA SER A 107 -13.72 -18.82 -27.13
C SER A 107 -15.04 -19.59 -27.28
N ASP A 108 -14.99 -20.92 -27.25
CA ASP A 108 -16.16 -21.78 -27.37
C ASP A 108 -17.10 -21.61 -26.16
N LEU A 109 -16.54 -21.52 -24.95
CA LEU A 109 -17.31 -21.26 -23.74
C LEU A 109 -17.96 -19.88 -23.76
N GLU A 110 -17.23 -18.83 -24.15
CA GLU A 110 -17.78 -17.47 -24.26
C GLU A 110 -18.87 -17.38 -25.33
N PHE A 111 -18.72 -18.08 -26.45
CA PHE A 111 -19.73 -18.17 -27.50
C PHE A 111 -21.00 -18.87 -27.01
N ASP A 112 -20.87 -20.01 -26.33
CA ASP A 112 -21.99 -20.76 -25.74
C ASP A 112 -22.74 -19.95 -24.68
N ILE A 113 -22.02 -19.20 -23.84
CA ILE A 113 -22.62 -18.30 -22.84
C ILE A 113 -23.45 -17.23 -23.53
N LYS A 114 -22.91 -16.63 -24.59
CA LYS A 114 -23.57 -15.54 -25.33
C LYS A 114 -24.87 -15.99 -25.99
N ILE A 115 -24.88 -17.19 -26.59
CA ILE A 115 -26.10 -17.77 -27.17
C ILE A 115 -27.15 -18.01 -26.09
N ARG A 116 -26.76 -18.59 -24.94
CA ARG A 116 -27.69 -18.86 -23.83
C ARG A 116 -28.25 -17.58 -23.20
N GLU A 117 -27.47 -16.50 -23.16
CA GLU A 117 -27.92 -15.20 -22.64
C GLU A 117 -28.96 -14.53 -23.57
N GLU A 118 -28.93 -14.80 -24.87
CA GLU A 118 -29.89 -14.29 -25.85
C GLU A 118 -31.25 -15.03 -25.80
N ASP A 119 -31.23 -16.34 -25.51
CA ASP A 119 -32.44 -17.18 -25.46
C ASP A 119 -33.22 -17.08 -24.13
N ILE A 120 -32.54 -16.77 -23.03
CA ILE A 120 -33.11 -16.77 -21.68
C ILE A 120 -33.40 -15.33 -21.27
N GLY A 121 -34.59 -14.83 -21.63
CA GLY A 121 -35.08 -13.51 -21.23
C GLY A 121 -35.19 -13.32 -19.71
N GLY A 122 -34.07 -12.98 -19.06
CA GLY A 122 -34.02 -12.43 -17.70
C GLY A 122 -34.22 -13.39 -16.54
N ALA A 123 -34.26 -14.70 -16.77
CA ALA A 123 -34.02 -15.65 -15.69
C ALA A 123 -32.51 -15.91 -15.61
N VAL A 124 -31.98 -16.15 -14.40
CA VAL A 124 -30.69 -16.83 -14.12
C VAL A 124 -29.55 -15.94 -13.61
N ASP A 125 -29.64 -15.51 -12.35
CA ASP A 125 -28.49 -14.98 -11.61
C ASP A 125 -27.45 -16.09 -11.30
N SER A 126 -27.90 -17.31 -10.97
CA SER A 126 -27.03 -18.41 -10.53
C SER A 126 -26.19 -19.06 -11.65
N ALA A 127 -26.72 -19.24 -12.87
CA ALA A 127 -25.89 -19.73 -13.97
C ALA A 127 -25.03 -18.62 -14.58
N LYS A 128 -25.42 -17.35 -14.47
CA LYS A 128 -24.54 -16.23 -14.84
C LYS A 128 -23.31 -16.19 -13.92
N GLU A 129 -23.50 -16.37 -12.62
CA GLU A 129 -22.39 -16.54 -11.66
C GLU A 129 -21.51 -17.74 -12.00
N GLN A 130 -22.09 -18.90 -12.28
CA GLN A 130 -21.32 -20.10 -12.63
C GLN A 130 -20.51 -19.93 -13.93
N ASN A 131 -21.09 -19.28 -14.93
CA ASN A 131 -20.43 -18.96 -16.20
C ASN A 131 -19.25 -17.97 -16.00
N VAL A 132 -19.43 -16.95 -15.16
CA VAL A 132 -18.37 -15.98 -14.83
C VAL A 132 -17.22 -16.69 -14.11
N VAL A 133 -17.51 -17.58 -13.14
CA VAL A 133 -16.48 -18.35 -12.43
C VAL A 133 -15.72 -19.27 -13.39
N ALA A 134 -16.42 -19.97 -14.31
CA ALA A 134 -15.79 -20.86 -15.27
C ALA A 134 -14.85 -20.11 -16.24
N VAL A 135 -15.30 -19.00 -16.83
CA VAL A 135 -14.48 -18.17 -17.72
C VAL A 135 -13.28 -17.56 -16.97
N THR A 136 -13.48 -17.13 -15.72
CA THR A 136 -12.40 -16.55 -14.90
C THR A 136 -11.33 -17.59 -14.55
N GLY A 137 -11.73 -18.83 -14.27
CA GLY A 137 -10.80 -19.95 -14.04
C GLY A 137 -9.93 -20.20 -15.27
N LEU A 138 -10.54 -20.36 -16.44
CA LEU A 138 -9.81 -20.61 -17.69
C LEU A 138 -8.86 -19.45 -18.06
N LYS A 139 -9.26 -18.19 -17.84
CA LYS A 139 -8.38 -17.03 -18.06
C LYS A 139 -7.18 -16.99 -17.10
N THR A 140 -7.33 -17.53 -15.90
CA THR A 140 -6.24 -17.66 -14.93
C THR A 140 -5.22 -18.71 -15.39
N GLU A 141 -5.70 -19.85 -15.90
CA GLU A 141 -4.87 -20.89 -16.52
C GLU A 141 -4.14 -20.35 -17.76
N GLN A 142 -4.85 -19.65 -18.64
CA GLN A 142 -4.30 -18.99 -19.83
C GLN A 142 -3.16 -18.01 -19.47
N THR A 143 -3.35 -17.19 -18.44
CA THR A 143 -2.31 -16.25 -17.95
C THR A 143 -1.06 -17.00 -17.49
N THR A 144 -1.24 -18.15 -16.85
CA THR A 144 -0.14 -18.98 -16.37
C THR A 144 0.62 -19.62 -17.54
N LEU A 145 -0.09 -20.11 -18.56
CA LEU A 145 0.51 -20.63 -19.79
C LEU A 145 1.30 -19.56 -20.56
N VAL A 146 0.76 -18.34 -20.66
CA VAL A 146 1.47 -17.20 -21.29
C VAL A 146 2.79 -16.89 -20.57
N SER A 147 2.80 -16.90 -19.23
CA SER A 147 4.02 -16.67 -18.43
C SER A 147 5.10 -17.73 -18.71
N ARG A 148 4.69 -19.00 -18.81
CA ARG A 148 5.58 -20.13 -19.14
C ARG A 148 6.10 -20.05 -20.56
N LEU A 149 5.22 -19.80 -21.54
CA LEU A 149 5.59 -19.60 -22.93
C LEU A 149 6.61 -18.46 -23.06
N ASN A 150 6.38 -17.31 -22.44
CA ASN A 150 7.32 -16.19 -22.45
C ASN A 150 8.71 -16.55 -21.88
N THR A 151 8.77 -17.47 -20.91
CA THR A 151 10.05 -17.97 -20.36
C THR A 151 10.79 -18.82 -21.38
N VAL A 152 10.07 -19.72 -22.07
CA VAL A 152 10.62 -20.54 -23.18
C VAL A 152 11.10 -19.65 -24.32
N LEU A 153 10.31 -18.64 -24.70
CA LEU A 153 10.66 -17.70 -25.77
C LEU A 153 11.89 -16.84 -25.43
N THR A 154 12.07 -16.50 -24.15
CA THR A 154 13.24 -15.76 -23.68
C THR A 154 14.50 -16.63 -23.76
N ASP A 155 14.40 -17.91 -23.38
CA ASP A 155 15.51 -18.86 -23.50
C ASP A 155 15.85 -19.13 -24.98
N LEU A 156 14.84 -19.27 -25.84
CA LEU A 156 15.00 -19.42 -27.29
C LEU A 156 15.72 -18.21 -27.91
N GLU A 157 15.34 -16.99 -27.55
CA GLU A 157 15.97 -15.75 -28.00
C GLU A 157 17.43 -15.66 -27.53
N SER A 158 17.71 -16.06 -26.28
CA SER A 158 19.08 -16.09 -25.74
C SER A 158 20.00 -17.07 -26.46
N LYS A 159 19.42 -18.10 -27.09
CA LYS A 159 20.10 -19.13 -27.88
C LYS A 159 20.13 -18.83 -29.38
N GLY A 160 19.64 -17.67 -29.81
CA GLY A 160 19.67 -17.22 -31.20
C GLY A 160 18.53 -17.72 -32.08
N GLY A 161 17.44 -18.25 -31.50
CA GLY A 161 16.21 -18.56 -32.23
C GLY A 161 15.34 -17.32 -32.46
N ASP A 162 14.40 -17.40 -33.40
CA ASP A 162 13.44 -16.32 -33.69
C ASP A 162 12.10 -16.56 -32.96
N PRO A 163 11.79 -15.81 -31.87
CA PRO A 163 10.55 -15.96 -31.13
C PRO A 163 9.38 -15.14 -31.69
N THR A 164 9.56 -14.41 -32.81
CA THR A 164 8.65 -13.35 -33.25
C THR A 164 7.21 -13.82 -33.45
N LEU A 165 7.01 -14.97 -34.10
CA LEU A 165 5.66 -15.52 -34.34
C LEU A 165 4.93 -15.87 -33.04
N TYR A 166 5.62 -16.52 -32.12
CA TYR A 166 5.03 -16.97 -30.85
C TYR A 166 4.70 -15.79 -29.94
N ARG A 167 5.55 -14.76 -29.92
CA ARG A 167 5.34 -13.54 -29.12
C ARG A 167 4.14 -12.73 -29.61
N GLN A 168 3.97 -12.60 -30.94
CA GLN A 168 2.78 -11.92 -31.51
C GLN A 168 1.47 -12.60 -31.12
N TYR A 169 1.45 -13.94 -31.13
CA TYR A 169 0.27 -14.69 -30.72
C TYR A 169 0.04 -14.61 -29.21
N SER A 170 1.08 -14.78 -28.39
CA SER A 170 0.95 -14.68 -26.93
C SER A 170 0.44 -13.31 -26.50
N ASP A 171 0.91 -12.24 -27.15
CA ASP A 171 0.48 -10.87 -26.85
C ASP A 171 -1.01 -10.66 -27.19
N THR A 172 -1.47 -11.22 -28.31
CA THR A 172 -2.88 -11.14 -28.73
C THR A 172 -3.79 -11.95 -27.81
N VAL A 173 -3.35 -13.14 -27.39
CA VAL A 173 -4.15 -14.09 -26.64
C VAL A 173 -4.14 -13.81 -25.13
N SER A 174 -3.04 -13.27 -24.61
CA SER A 174 -2.88 -13.07 -23.17
C SER A 174 -3.89 -12.11 -22.56
N GLY A 175 -4.57 -11.27 -23.36
CA GLY A 175 -5.61 -10.34 -22.89
C GLY A 175 -5.15 -9.37 -21.80
N LEU A 176 -3.87 -9.43 -21.40
CA LEU A 176 -3.16 -8.53 -20.51
C LEU A 176 -2.61 -7.39 -21.36
N GLU A 177 -3.50 -6.75 -22.10
CA GLU A 177 -3.30 -5.35 -22.42
C GLU A 177 -3.22 -4.59 -21.10
N PHE A 178 -2.00 -4.40 -20.60
CA PHE A 178 -1.63 -3.19 -19.87
C PHE A 178 -1.59 -2.01 -20.85
N ASN A 179 -2.65 -1.87 -21.66
CA ASN A 179 -2.82 -0.77 -22.59
C ASN A 179 -3.57 0.32 -21.83
N ILE A 180 -2.80 1.26 -21.29
CA ILE A 180 -3.27 2.45 -20.57
C ILE A 180 -4.03 3.41 -21.52
N THR A 181 -4.30 3.01 -22.76
CA THR A 181 -4.87 3.86 -23.82
C THR A 181 -6.30 3.47 -24.22
N ASP A 182 -6.85 2.34 -23.77
CA ASP A 182 -8.24 2.00 -24.09
C ASP A 182 -9.22 2.73 -23.16
N THR A 183 -9.57 3.94 -23.56
CA THR A 183 -10.43 4.86 -22.78
C THR A 183 -11.88 4.34 -22.72
N GLU A 184 -12.28 3.44 -23.62
CA GLU A 184 -13.63 2.86 -23.69
C GLU A 184 -13.79 1.63 -22.77
N GLY A 185 -12.77 0.77 -22.68
CA GLY A 185 -12.78 -0.41 -21.79
C GLY A 185 -12.68 -0.09 -20.30
N LEU A 186 -12.01 1.01 -19.93
CA LEU A 186 -11.89 1.46 -18.54
C LEU A 186 -13.23 1.88 -17.94
N GLY A 187 -14.10 2.50 -18.74
CA GLY A 187 -15.42 2.95 -18.31
C GLY A 187 -16.33 1.78 -17.93
N LEU A 188 -16.36 0.74 -18.76
CA LEU A 188 -17.20 -0.46 -18.54
C LEU A 188 -16.72 -1.27 -17.33
N ARG A 189 -15.41 -1.46 -17.15
CA ARG A 189 -14.87 -2.17 -15.98
C ARG A 189 -15.13 -1.40 -14.68
N PHE A 190 -15.03 -0.07 -14.72
CA PHE A 190 -15.37 0.77 -13.59
C PHE A 190 -16.85 0.69 -13.23
N THR A 191 -17.77 0.72 -14.20
CA THR A 191 -19.21 0.63 -13.93
C THR A 191 -19.61 -0.76 -13.44
N THR A 192 -19.01 -1.83 -13.97
CA THR A 192 -19.21 -3.21 -13.47
C THR A 192 -18.69 -3.36 -12.05
N TRP A 193 -17.48 -2.84 -11.75
CA TRP A 193 -16.98 -2.80 -10.37
C TRP A 193 -17.92 -1.99 -9.47
N LEU A 194 -18.45 -0.85 -9.96
CA LEU A 194 -19.33 0.03 -9.20
C LEU A 194 -20.67 -0.63 -8.82
N GLN A 195 -21.23 -1.44 -9.74
CA GLN A 195 -22.49 -2.16 -9.55
C GLN A 195 -22.34 -3.52 -8.86
N SER A 196 -21.13 -4.07 -8.80
CA SER A 196 -20.88 -5.33 -8.08
C SER A 196 -21.14 -5.18 -6.58
N GLU A 197 -21.82 -6.17 -5.97
CA GLU A 197 -22.16 -6.18 -4.54
C GLU A 197 -20.91 -6.18 -3.65
N GLU A 198 -19.82 -6.81 -4.11
CA GLU A 198 -18.55 -6.85 -3.38
C GLU A 198 -17.59 -5.68 -3.70
N GLY A 199 -17.80 -4.98 -4.82
CA GLY A 199 -16.96 -3.85 -5.23
C GLY A 199 -17.50 -2.51 -4.74
N GLY A 200 -18.00 -1.70 -5.67
CA GLY A 200 -18.31 -0.29 -5.44
C GLY A 200 -19.45 -0.04 -4.47
N ILE A 201 -20.45 -0.94 -4.36
CA ILE A 201 -21.55 -0.77 -3.40
C ILE A 201 -21.03 -0.89 -1.96
N ARG A 202 -20.26 -1.94 -1.67
CA ARG A 202 -19.63 -2.14 -0.35
C ARG A 202 -18.70 -0.99 0.01
N TRP A 203 -17.84 -0.58 -0.93
CA TRP A 203 -16.95 0.56 -0.73
C TRP A 203 -17.72 1.88 -0.55
N GLY A 204 -18.80 2.09 -1.29
CA GLY A 204 -19.69 3.25 -1.15
C GLY A 204 -20.36 3.31 0.23
N LEU A 205 -20.88 2.19 0.74
CA LEU A 205 -21.44 2.10 2.09
C LEU A 205 -20.37 2.32 3.17
N ASN A 206 -19.16 1.80 2.98
CA ASN A 206 -18.03 2.04 3.88
C ASN A 206 -17.62 3.51 3.89
N LEU A 207 -17.58 4.16 2.72
CA LEU A 207 -17.32 5.59 2.59
C LEU A 207 -18.40 6.43 3.30
N LEU A 208 -19.67 5.99 3.21
CA LEU A 208 -20.78 6.64 3.90
C LEU A 208 -20.65 6.49 5.43
N LYS A 209 -20.31 5.30 5.94
CA LYS A 209 -20.05 5.09 7.38
C LYS A 209 -18.92 5.98 7.88
N VAL A 210 -17.78 6.00 7.17
CA VAL A 210 -16.63 6.86 7.48
C VAL A 210 -17.04 8.33 7.47
N GLY A 211 -17.72 8.77 6.41
CA GLY A 211 -18.24 10.12 6.28
C GLY A 211 -19.16 10.48 7.44
N GLY A 212 -20.10 9.60 7.80
CA GLY A 212 -21.01 9.78 8.92
C GLY A 212 -20.30 9.93 10.25
N ILE A 213 -19.30 9.08 10.55
CA ILE A 213 -18.49 9.15 11.78
C ILE A 213 -17.70 10.47 11.83
N LEU A 214 -17.05 10.86 10.74
CA LEU A 214 -16.29 12.10 10.68
C LEU A 214 -17.18 13.33 10.83
N ILE A 215 -18.35 13.34 10.18
CA ILE A 215 -19.35 14.39 10.35
C ILE A 215 -19.77 14.46 11.83
N ALA A 216 -20.15 13.34 12.43
CA ALA A 216 -20.49 13.30 13.85
C ALA A 216 -19.36 13.85 14.73
N ALA A 217 -18.11 13.44 14.49
CA ALA A 217 -16.94 13.93 15.24
C ALA A 217 -16.75 15.45 15.09
N THR A 218 -16.88 16.00 13.89
CA THR A 218 -16.78 17.45 13.64
C THR A 218 -17.92 18.25 14.28
N PHE A 219 -19.10 17.64 14.48
CA PHE A 219 -20.20 18.22 15.23
C PHE A 219 -20.04 18.09 16.76
N ILE A 220 -19.44 17.00 17.24
CA ILE A 220 -19.22 16.76 18.68
C ILE A 220 -18.06 17.62 19.20
N ALA A 221 -16.97 17.76 18.45
CA ALA A 221 -15.79 18.52 18.86
C ALA A 221 -16.09 19.95 19.37
N PRO A 222 -16.83 20.81 18.64
CA PRO A 222 -17.16 22.15 19.14
C PRO A 222 -18.11 22.13 20.34
N ARG A 223 -18.99 21.12 20.46
CA ARG A 223 -19.88 20.95 21.62
C ARG A 223 -19.08 20.60 22.86
N ALA A 224 -18.20 19.60 22.78
CA ALA A 224 -17.29 19.22 23.86
C ALA A 224 -16.41 20.41 24.29
N GLY A 225 -15.88 21.16 23.32
CA GLY A 225 -15.11 22.36 23.60
C GLY A 225 -15.90 23.47 24.30
N LYS A 226 -17.17 23.69 23.92
CA LYS A 226 -18.05 24.65 24.62
C LYS A 226 -18.38 24.21 26.04
N VAL A 227 -18.64 22.93 26.26
CA VAL A 227 -18.88 22.38 27.61
C VAL A 227 -17.64 22.57 28.48
N THR A 228 -16.46 22.29 27.92
CA THR A 228 -15.17 22.51 28.61
C THR A 228 -14.95 23.98 28.94
N ASP A 229 -15.21 24.87 27.99
CA ASP A 229 -15.09 26.31 28.21
C ASP A 229 -16.05 26.79 29.30
N LEU A 230 -17.31 26.34 29.28
CA LEU A 230 -18.30 26.67 30.29
C LEU A 230 -17.90 26.13 31.68
N ALA A 231 -17.34 24.92 31.76
CA ALA A 231 -16.84 24.36 33.01
C ALA A 231 -15.67 25.18 33.57
N LEU A 232 -14.70 25.54 32.72
CA LEU A 232 -13.57 26.39 33.11
C LEU A 232 -14.00 27.82 33.44
N ALA A 233 -15.11 28.33 32.87
CA ALA A 233 -15.67 29.67 33.15
C ALA A 233 -16.09 29.85 34.59
N ARG A 234 -16.42 28.74 35.27
CA ARG A 234 -16.84 28.74 36.66
C ARG A 234 -15.67 28.87 37.65
N ILE A 235 -14.44 28.63 37.20
CA ILE A 235 -13.25 28.71 38.04
C ILE A 235 -12.73 30.15 38.03
N GLU A 236 -12.74 30.80 39.18
CA GLU A 236 -12.14 32.12 39.35
C GLU A 236 -10.62 32.06 39.15
N ASN A 237 -10.03 33.08 38.55
CA ASN A 237 -8.58 33.22 38.30
C ASN A 237 -7.94 32.33 37.22
N ILE A 238 -8.72 31.67 36.34
CA ILE A 238 -8.13 31.03 35.14
C ILE A 238 -7.79 32.07 34.06
N SER A 239 -6.55 32.03 33.58
CA SER A 239 -6.11 32.81 32.42
C SER A 239 -6.86 32.41 31.14
N ASN A 240 -7.23 33.40 30.33
CA ASN A 240 -7.84 33.20 29.01
C ASN A 240 -6.98 32.34 28.08
N LEU A 241 -5.64 32.44 28.19
CA LEU A 241 -4.71 31.64 27.40
C LEU A 241 -4.80 30.15 27.77
N PHE A 242 -4.79 29.85 29.07
CA PHE A 242 -4.87 28.47 29.56
C PHE A 242 -6.20 27.82 29.18
N ARG A 243 -7.31 28.54 29.36
CA ARG A 243 -8.64 28.13 28.90
C ARG A 243 -8.65 27.80 27.41
N GLY A 244 -8.12 28.70 26.57
CA GLY A 244 -8.05 28.50 25.13
C GLY A 244 -7.23 27.27 24.74
N PHE A 245 -6.11 27.04 25.44
CA PHE A 245 -5.26 25.87 25.24
C PHE A 245 -5.98 24.55 25.59
N ILE A 246 -6.63 24.47 26.75
CA ILE A 246 -7.38 23.27 27.15
C ILE A 246 -8.54 22.99 26.18
N VAL A 247 -9.29 24.01 25.80
CA VAL A 247 -10.39 23.88 24.81
C VAL A 247 -9.85 23.41 23.45
N MET A 248 -8.67 23.88 23.03
CA MET A 248 -8.01 23.42 21.80
C MET A 248 -7.66 21.93 21.89
N ILE A 249 -7.04 21.49 22.99
CA ILE A 249 -6.68 20.07 23.21
C ILE A 249 -7.93 19.20 23.15
N VAL A 250 -8.98 19.53 23.90
CA VAL A 250 -10.21 18.73 23.93
C VAL A 250 -10.83 18.61 22.53
N LYS A 251 -10.94 19.72 21.79
CA LYS A 251 -11.45 19.70 20.41
C LYS A 251 -10.62 18.81 19.50
N ARG A 252 -9.29 18.90 19.59
CA ARG A 252 -8.37 18.10 18.77
C ARG A 252 -8.42 16.62 19.12
N SER A 253 -8.46 16.28 20.40
CA SER A 253 -8.56 14.89 20.85
C SER A 253 -9.85 14.23 20.35
N VAL A 254 -11.00 14.93 20.40
CA VAL A 254 -12.27 14.41 19.87
C VAL A 254 -12.17 14.11 18.37
N LEU A 255 -11.52 14.98 17.59
CA LEU A 255 -11.32 14.76 16.16
C LEU A 255 -10.38 13.57 15.88
N VAL A 256 -9.30 13.43 16.64
CA VAL A 256 -8.37 12.29 16.52
C VAL A 256 -9.10 10.98 16.81
N VAL A 257 -9.85 10.91 17.92
CA VAL A 257 -10.64 9.72 18.28
C VAL A 257 -11.68 9.43 17.21
N GLY A 258 -12.40 10.45 16.71
CA GLY A 258 -13.35 10.30 15.61
C GLY A 258 -12.70 9.75 14.33
N GLY A 259 -11.50 10.21 13.99
CA GLY A 259 -10.71 9.68 12.88
C GLY A 259 -10.35 8.20 13.07
N LEU A 260 -9.86 7.82 14.26
CA LEU A 260 -9.55 6.43 14.58
C LEU A 260 -10.79 5.53 14.47
N LEU A 261 -11.93 5.96 15.00
CA LEU A 261 -13.19 5.22 14.88
C LEU A 261 -13.64 5.08 13.42
N ALA A 262 -13.42 6.11 12.59
CA ALA A 262 -13.71 6.03 11.17
C ALA A 262 -12.84 4.98 10.47
N LEU A 263 -11.53 4.96 10.76
CA LEU A 263 -10.62 3.93 10.24
C LEU A 263 -11.01 2.52 10.72
N ALA A 264 -11.36 2.36 12.01
CA ALA A 264 -11.83 1.08 12.54
C ALA A 264 -13.10 0.59 11.84
N SER A 265 -14.01 1.50 11.47
CA SER A 265 -15.28 1.14 10.84
C SER A 265 -15.14 0.46 9.47
N ILE A 266 -13.99 0.65 8.80
CA ILE A 266 -13.66 0.02 7.51
C ILE A 266 -12.68 -1.15 7.66
N GLY A 267 -12.44 -1.62 8.88
CA GLY A 267 -11.59 -2.78 9.16
C GLY A 267 -10.10 -2.49 9.13
N VAL A 268 -9.67 -1.22 9.12
CA VAL A 268 -8.25 -0.88 9.22
C VAL A 268 -7.73 -1.25 10.61
N ASN A 269 -6.61 -1.98 10.65
CA ASN A 269 -5.95 -2.33 11.89
C ASN A 269 -5.35 -1.07 12.55
N LEU A 270 -5.91 -0.67 13.69
CA LEU A 270 -5.44 0.47 14.46
C LEU A 270 -4.18 0.18 15.29
N GLY A 271 -3.77 -1.08 15.42
CA GLY A 271 -2.66 -1.53 16.24
C GLY A 271 -1.37 -0.73 16.04
N PRO A 272 -0.86 -0.57 14.81
CA PRO A 272 0.35 0.23 14.55
C PRO A 272 0.20 1.70 14.97
N ILE A 273 -0.95 2.32 14.70
CA ILE A 273 -1.20 3.73 15.07
C ILE A 273 -1.27 3.88 16.60
N LEU A 274 -1.98 2.96 17.25
CA LEU A 274 -2.10 2.93 18.71
C LEU A 274 -0.77 2.63 19.38
N ALA A 275 0.10 1.81 18.78
CA ALA A 275 1.45 1.57 19.27
C ALA A 275 2.30 2.85 19.23
N VAL A 276 2.25 3.62 18.14
CA VAL A 276 2.96 4.91 18.03
C VAL A 276 2.41 5.92 19.04
N VAL A 277 1.09 6.06 19.14
CA VAL A 277 0.44 6.97 20.11
C VAL A 277 0.75 6.56 21.55
N GLY A 278 0.74 5.25 21.84
CA GLY A 278 1.09 4.69 23.14
C GLY A 278 2.54 4.98 23.51
N GLY A 279 3.48 4.75 22.58
CA GLY A 279 4.89 5.08 22.75
C GLY A 279 5.13 6.58 22.98
N ALA A 280 4.49 7.45 22.19
CA ALA A 280 4.57 8.89 22.37
C ALA A 280 3.99 9.34 23.73
N SER A 281 2.88 8.75 24.15
CA SER A 281 2.25 9.03 25.45
C SER A 281 3.13 8.60 26.61
N PHE A 282 3.83 7.47 26.49
CA PHE A 282 4.80 7.01 27.46
C PHE A 282 5.96 8.01 27.60
N VAL A 283 6.59 8.42 26.49
CA VAL A 283 7.67 9.42 26.53
C VAL A 283 7.20 10.74 27.16
N LEU A 284 5.98 11.19 26.84
CA LEU A 284 5.38 12.37 27.45
C LEU A 284 5.15 12.20 28.96
N ALA A 285 4.70 11.02 29.40
CA ALA A 285 4.51 10.73 30.82
C ALA A 285 5.85 10.76 31.58
N PHE A 286 6.92 10.21 31.00
CA PHE A 286 8.27 10.29 31.57
C PHE A 286 8.76 11.74 31.66
N ALA A 287 8.54 12.54 30.62
CA ALA A 287 8.90 13.96 30.63
C ALA A 287 8.16 14.75 31.73
N LEU A 288 6.94 14.34 32.09
CA LEU A 288 6.12 14.98 33.12
C LEU A 288 6.28 14.36 34.51
N GLN A 289 7.05 13.28 34.66
CA GLN A 289 7.14 12.49 35.90
C GLN A 289 7.56 13.34 37.11
N SER A 290 8.59 14.17 36.97
CA SER A 290 9.08 15.02 38.07
C SER A 290 8.05 16.05 38.51
N ASN A 291 7.33 16.67 37.57
CA ASN A 291 6.30 17.67 37.89
C ASN A 291 5.13 17.03 38.65
N LEU A 292 4.76 15.82 38.26
CA LEU A 292 3.70 15.05 38.92
C LEU A 292 4.13 14.60 40.33
N GLY A 293 5.41 14.25 40.51
CA GLY A 293 5.98 13.94 41.82
C GLY A 293 5.97 15.13 42.78
N ASN A 294 6.32 16.33 42.31
CA ASN A 294 6.26 17.56 43.10
C ASN A 294 4.82 17.89 43.49
N PHE A 295 3.89 17.77 42.54
CA PHE A 295 2.45 17.95 42.79
C PHE A 295 1.92 17.00 43.88
N ALA A 296 2.28 15.72 43.82
CA ALA A 296 1.88 14.73 44.81
C ALA A 296 2.50 15.02 46.19
N SER A 297 3.75 15.48 46.23
CA SER A 297 4.43 15.87 47.47
C SER A 297 3.75 17.07 48.13
N GLY A 298 3.42 18.11 47.34
CA GLY A 298 2.65 19.24 47.83
C GLY A 298 1.26 18.85 48.34
N LEU A 299 0.56 17.94 47.65
CA LEU A 299 -0.72 17.41 48.15
C LEU A 299 -0.56 16.66 49.49
N MET A 300 0.49 15.85 49.64
CA MET A 300 0.78 15.16 50.91
C MET A 300 1.11 16.13 52.05
N LEU A 301 1.82 17.23 51.77
CA LEU A 301 2.05 18.29 52.76
C LEU A 301 0.74 18.94 53.19
N LEU A 302 -0.18 19.20 52.26
CA LEU A 302 -1.50 19.79 52.59
C LEU A 302 -2.40 18.83 53.38
N VAL A 303 -2.33 17.52 53.10
CA VAL A 303 -3.14 16.50 53.79
C VAL A 303 -2.58 16.18 55.17
N ASN A 304 -1.28 15.92 55.27
CA ASN A 304 -0.65 15.48 56.52
C ASN A 304 -0.24 16.64 57.43
N LYS A 305 -0.17 17.87 56.89
CA LYS A 305 0.20 19.10 57.59
C LYS A 305 1.36 18.92 58.60
N PRO A 306 2.56 18.48 58.17
CA PRO A 306 3.70 18.35 59.08
C PRO A 306 4.22 19.70 59.59
N PHE A 307 3.92 20.79 58.88
CA PHE A 307 4.15 22.19 59.23
C PHE A 307 3.12 23.05 58.48
N ASP A 308 2.82 24.25 58.97
CA ASP A 308 1.87 25.19 58.35
C ASP A 308 2.52 26.55 58.07
N VAL A 309 1.78 27.43 57.38
CA VAL A 309 2.24 28.78 57.05
C VAL A 309 2.54 29.57 58.33
N GLY A 310 3.74 30.15 58.40
CA GLY A 310 4.25 30.87 59.57
C GLY A 310 5.21 30.07 60.45
N ASP A 311 5.31 28.75 60.25
CA ASP A 311 6.24 27.92 61.02
C ASP A 311 7.69 28.15 60.58
N GLU A 312 8.63 28.06 61.53
CA GLU A 312 10.06 28.08 61.27
C GLU A 312 10.54 26.67 60.91
N VAL A 313 11.19 26.53 59.76
CA VAL A 313 11.61 25.23 59.23
C VAL A 313 13.04 25.26 58.70
N LYS A 314 13.73 24.11 58.83
CA LYS A 314 15.02 23.83 58.18
C LYS A 314 14.82 22.88 57.02
N VAL A 315 14.81 23.39 55.79
CA VAL A 315 14.58 22.56 54.60
C VAL A 315 15.59 22.91 53.51
N ALA A 316 16.17 21.88 52.87
CA ALA A 316 17.18 22.03 51.82
C ALA A 316 18.39 22.93 52.20
N GLY A 317 18.73 22.97 53.49
CA GLY A 317 19.83 23.79 54.01
C GLY A 317 19.47 25.24 54.35
N TYR A 318 18.24 25.68 54.06
CA TYR A 318 17.74 27.01 54.41
C TYR A 318 17.03 27.01 55.77
N TRP A 319 17.27 28.05 56.56
CA TRP A 319 16.61 28.32 57.83
C TRP A 319 15.70 29.53 57.62
N ALA A 320 14.39 29.31 57.60
CA ALA A 320 13.42 30.29 57.12
C ALA A 320 12.01 30.04 57.66
N TYR A 321 11.15 31.06 57.58
CA TYR A 321 9.72 30.93 57.85
C TYR A 321 8.95 30.52 56.59
N VAL A 322 7.91 29.71 56.73
CA VAL A 322 7.02 29.34 55.63
C VAL A 322 6.09 30.51 55.28
N ASP A 323 6.22 31.04 54.05
CA ASP A 323 5.39 32.14 53.56
C ASP A 323 4.09 31.65 52.90
N SER A 324 4.20 30.67 52.00
CA SER A 324 3.04 30.06 51.34
C SER A 324 3.34 28.67 50.80
N ILE A 325 2.34 27.78 50.88
CA ILE A 325 2.41 26.41 50.35
C ILE A 325 1.43 26.30 49.18
N SER A 326 1.93 25.90 48.01
CA SER A 326 1.13 25.54 46.83
C SER A 326 1.37 24.08 46.47
N LEU A 327 0.51 23.47 45.65
CA LEU A 327 0.67 22.04 45.29
C LEU A 327 2.00 21.76 44.56
N ALA A 328 2.54 22.74 43.83
CA ALA A 328 3.75 22.55 43.02
C ALA A 328 5.02 23.19 43.62
N SER A 329 4.90 23.94 44.72
CA SER A 329 6.04 24.64 45.33
C SER A 329 5.68 25.25 46.68
N THR A 330 6.67 25.33 47.57
CA THR A 330 6.62 26.07 48.83
C THR A 330 7.55 27.29 48.78
N LYS A 331 7.04 28.44 49.22
CA LYS A 331 7.84 29.68 49.35
C LYS A 331 8.26 29.85 50.80
N LEU A 332 9.57 30.03 50.99
CA LEU A 332 10.20 30.28 52.26
C LEU A 332 10.73 31.70 52.29
N LYS A 333 10.60 32.38 53.44
CA LYS A 333 11.14 33.71 53.68
C LYS A 333 12.28 33.62 54.69
N ASP A 334 13.49 33.89 54.21
CA ASP A 334 14.70 33.94 55.03
C ASP A 334 14.64 35.12 56.03
N PHE A 335 15.44 35.06 57.09
CA PHE A 335 15.57 36.13 58.10
C PHE A 335 16.05 37.46 57.50
N SER A 336 16.75 37.40 56.37
CA SER A 336 17.19 38.56 55.60
C SER A 336 16.08 39.18 54.73
N GLY A 337 14.89 38.56 54.67
CA GLY A 337 13.75 39.01 53.86
C GLY A 337 13.70 38.47 52.43
N ASN A 338 14.64 37.59 52.04
CA ASN A 338 14.66 36.97 50.71
C ASN A 338 13.62 35.86 50.58
N ILE A 339 12.97 35.73 49.42
CA ILE A 339 12.02 34.64 49.12
C ILE A 339 12.72 33.55 48.33
N VAL A 340 12.75 32.34 48.88
CA VAL A 340 13.26 31.13 48.23
C VAL A 340 12.08 30.24 47.87
N THR A 341 12.01 29.77 46.62
CA THR A 341 10.96 28.86 46.16
C THR A 341 11.54 27.46 46.01
N LEU A 342 10.99 26.51 46.76
CA LEU A 342 11.33 25.09 46.67
C LEU A 342 10.18 24.36 45.97
N PRO A 343 10.44 23.52 44.95
CA PRO A 343 9.43 22.72 44.29
C PRO A 343 8.88 21.61 45.20
#